data_AF-A0A6M8FHY7-F1
#
_entry.id   AF-A0A6M8FHY7-F1
#
_cell.length_a   1.000
_cell.length_b   1.000
_cell.length_c   1.000
_cell.angle_alpha   90.00
_cell.angle_beta   90.00
_cell.angle_gamma   90.00
#
_symmetry.space_group_name_H-M   'P 1'
#
loop_
_entity.id
_entity.type
_entity.pdbx_description
1 polymer ?
#
loop_
_entity_poly.entity_id
_entity_poly.type
_entity_poly.pdbx_seq_one_letter_code
_entity_poly.pdbx_strand_id
1 'polypeptide(L)'
;MGEVQIQFDPSSLILINIILAVMMFGVSLDLRAEDFRRILREPKAPVIGLLAQFLLLPALTCLACWALRVEPQLALGMMLVAACPGGSFSNIMTWMARGNVAVSVSMTAVSSLAASVLTPLNFTFYAWLNPHTRALLTEISIQPLSLLLMVLLVLGVPLLLGMMVGRRFPTLTLKVEKPLRIFALLVMLVFVGLAFSRNFEQFLQHFHLFFWLVVAHNALALLVGYGSARLARLPVADRRAITLEVGIQNSALGLVIIFTFFPQASGMLLIAAFWGCWHLVSGLSLAWLWSRRTALPAPAQEVTP
;
A
#
# COMPACT_ATOMS: atom_id res chain seq x y z
N MET A 1 -34.64 2.06 -3.64
CA MET A 1 -33.32 2.73 -3.55
C MET A 1 -32.72 2.65 -4.94
N GLY A 2 -32.67 3.76 -5.68
CA GLY A 2 -32.15 3.74 -7.04
C GLY A 2 -30.65 3.54 -7.00
N GLU A 3 -30.17 2.40 -7.48
CA GLU A 3 -28.76 2.24 -7.82
C GLU A 3 -28.44 3.26 -8.91
N VAL A 4 -27.68 4.30 -8.55
CA VAL A 4 -27.07 5.18 -9.54
C VAL A 4 -26.00 4.35 -10.24
N GLN A 5 -26.38 3.66 -11.31
CA GLN A 5 -25.45 2.98 -12.20
C GLN A 5 -24.60 4.05 -12.87
N ILE A 6 -23.38 4.27 -12.38
CA ILE A 6 -22.42 5.14 -13.06
C ILE A 6 -22.00 4.42 -14.34
N GLN A 7 -22.62 4.73 -15.48
CA GLN A 7 -22.06 4.39 -16.78
C GLN A 7 -20.76 5.18 -16.94
N PHE A 8 -19.62 4.53 -16.72
CA PHE A 8 -18.34 5.08 -17.11
C PHE A 8 -18.31 5.10 -18.63
N ASP A 9 -18.35 6.30 -19.21
CA ASP A 9 -18.05 6.51 -20.62
C ASP A 9 -16.71 5.81 -20.93
N PRO A 10 -16.61 4.99 -22.00
CA PRO A 10 -15.35 4.35 -22.42
C PRO A 10 -14.14 5.28 -22.43
N SER A 11 -14.35 6.58 -22.73
CA SER A 11 -13.31 7.62 -22.67
C SER A 11 -12.72 7.81 -21.27
N SER A 12 -13.56 7.71 -20.22
CA SER A 12 -13.16 7.84 -18.82
C SER A 12 -12.35 6.65 -18.34
N LEU A 13 -12.68 5.44 -18.79
CA LEU A 13 -11.93 4.22 -18.44
C LEU A 13 -10.53 4.23 -19.07
N ILE A 14 -10.41 4.68 -20.32
CA ILE A 14 -9.11 4.84 -20.99
C ILE A 14 -8.24 5.85 -20.24
N LEU A 15 -8.80 7.01 -19.88
CA LEU A 15 -8.08 8.04 -19.14
C LEU A 15 -7.60 7.52 -17.77
N ILE A 16 -8.47 6.84 -17.02
CA ILE A 16 -8.11 6.23 -15.74
C ILE A 16 -6.92 5.28 -15.95
N ASN A 17 -7.04 4.32 -16.87
CA ASN A 17 -5.99 3.33 -17.15
C ASN A 17 -4.64 3.96 -17.56
N ILE A 18 -4.66 5.04 -18.34
CA ILE A 18 -3.44 5.80 -18.68
C ILE A 18 -2.83 6.42 -17.43
N ILE A 19 -3.64 7.09 -16.61
CA ILE A 19 -3.20 7.67 -15.33
C ILE A 19 -2.57 6.59 -14.44
N LEU A 20 -3.15 5.39 -14.39
CA LEU A 20 -2.61 4.26 -13.64
C LEU A 20 -1.24 3.82 -14.14
N ALA A 21 -1.12 3.63 -15.45
CA ALA A 21 0.11 3.20 -16.08
C ALA A 21 1.22 4.23 -15.82
N VAL A 22 0.91 5.53 -15.94
CA VAL A 22 1.87 6.60 -15.65
C VAL A 22 2.28 6.61 -14.18
N MET A 23 1.35 6.42 -13.24
CA MET A 23 1.68 6.35 -11.81
C MET A 23 2.55 5.14 -11.47
N MET A 24 2.20 3.94 -11.97
CA MET A 24 2.97 2.72 -11.74
C MET A 24 4.36 2.79 -12.39
N PHE A 25 4.44 3.35 -13.59
CA PHE A 25 5.70 3.66 -14.24
C PHE A 25 6.54 4.63 -13.39
N GLY A 26 5.95 5.73 -12.94
CA GLY A 26 6.64 6.72 -12.13
C GLY A 26 7.21 6.18 -10.81
N VAL A 27 6.43 5.37 -10.08
CA VAL A 27 6.87 4.73 -8.83
C VAL A 27 8.01 3.73 -9.07
N SER A 28 8.00 3.05 -10.22
CA SER A 28 8.97 1.99 -10.52
C SER A 28 10.29 2.49 -11.11
N LEU A 29 10.35 3.75 -11.57
CA LEU A 29 11.56 4.37 -12.12
C LEU A 29 12.73 4.39 -11.13
N ASP A 30 12.47 4.48 -9.82
CA ASP A 30 13.54 4.54 -8.82
C ASP A 30 14.02 3.16 -8.34
N LEU A 31 13.31 2.09 -8.67
CA LEU A 31 13.68 0.74 -8.24
C LEU A 31 14.96 0.29 -8.94
N ARG A 32 15.93 -0.22 -8.16
CA ARG A 32 17.23 -0.69 -8.66
C ARG A 32 17.35 -2.20 -8.47
N ALA A 33 18.07 -2.86 -9.38
CA ALA A 33 18.38 -4.29 -9.24
C ALA A 33 19.22 -4.60 -7.98
N GLU A 34 19.96 -3.60 -7.48
CA GLU A 34 20.77 -3.68 -6.27
C GLU A 34 19.91 -3.85 -5.01
N ASP A 35 18.72 -3.27 -4.99
CA ASP A 35 17.75 -3.40 -3.88
C ASP A 35 17.32 -4.87 -3.70
N PHE A 36 17.15 -5.59 -4.81
CA PHE A 36 16.83 -7.03 -4.80
C PHE A 36 18.02 -7.87 -4.34
N ARG A 37 19.24 -7.53 -4.79
CA ARG A 37 20.47 -8.23 -4.39
C ARG A 37 20.74 -8.07 -2.89
N ARG A 38 20.37 -6.93 -2.30
CA ARG A 38 20.54 -6.70 -0.87
C ARG A 38 19.76 -7.72 -0.04
N ILE A 39 18.54 -8.05 -0.45
CA ILE A 39 17.73 -9.07 0.24
C ILE A 39 18.41 -10.43 0.21
N LEU A 40 19.10 -10.77 -0.88
CA LEU A 40 19.86 -12.03 -0.93
C LEU A 40 21.07 -12.06 0.01
N ARG A 41 21.66 -10.89 0.32
CA ARG A 41 22.80 -10.77 1.24
C ARG A 41 22.38 -10.71 2.71
N GLU A 42 21.33 -9.93 3.00
CA GLU A 42 20.79 -9.72 4.35
C GLU A 42 19.28 -10.02 4.39
N PRO A 43 18.86 -11.29 4.21
CA PRO A 43 17.45 -11.64 3.96
C PRO A 43 16.56 -11.48 5.18
N LYS A 44 17.13 -11.59 6.39
CA LYS A 44 16.35 -11.78 7.61
C LYS A 44 15.28 -10.69 7.79
N ALA A 45 15.68 -9.42 7.84
CA ALA A 45 14.76 -8.32 8.08
C ALA A 45 13.74 -8.12 6.94
N PRO A 46 14.14 -8.04 5.66
CA PRO A 46 13.21 -7.91 4.55
C PRO A 46 12.21 -9.06 4.43
N VAL A 47 12.65 -10.32 4.62
CA VAL A 47 11.74 -11.49 4.55
C VAL A 47 10.70 -11.45 5.66
N ILE A 48 11.10 -11.14 6.90
CA ILE A 48 10.15 -10.98 8.01
C ILE A 48 9.13 -9.90 7.70
N GLY A 49 9.58 -8.77 7.17
CA GLY A 49 8.70 -7.68 6.80
C GLY A 49 7.75 -8.03 5.66
N LEU A 50 8.22 -8.71 4.61
CA LEU A 50 7.38 -9.16 3.49
C LEU A 50 6.33 -10.18 3.92
N LEU A 51 6.69 -11.11 4.83
CA LEU A 51 5.73 -12.03 5.45
C LEU A 51 4.72 -11.29 6.32
N ALA A 52 5.16 -10.32 7.11
CA ALA A 52 4.26 -9.47 7.89
C ALA A 52 3.27 -8.73 6.98
N GLN A 53 3.74 -8.25 5.83
CA GLN A 53 2.98 -7.41 4.92
C GLN A 53 2.01 -8.17 4.03
N PHE A 54 2.43 -9.25 3.38
CA PHE A 54 1.58 -9.97 2.43
C PHE A 54 0.90 -11.20 3.03
N LEU A 55 1.29 -11.65 4.21
CA LEU A 55 0.64 -12.80 4.86
C LEU A 55 -0.08 -12.38 6.13
N LEU A 56 0.64 -11.87 7.14
CA LEU A 56 0.06 -11.61 8.45
C LEU A 56 -0.95 -10.47 8.44
N LEU A 57 -0.64 -9.33 7.82
CA LEU A 57 -1.53 -8.17 7.79
C LEU A 57 -2.85 -8.48 7.05
N PRO A 58 -2.86 -9.01 5.82
CA PRO A 58 -4.09 -9.44 5.15
C PRO A 58 -4.90 -10.45 5.95
N ALA A 59 -4.25 -11.47 6.55
CA ALA A 59 -4.93 -12.47 7.37
C ALA A 59 -5.60 -11.84 8.60
N LEU A 60 -4.88 -10.99 9.33
CA LEU A 60 -5.41 -10.32 10.52
C LEU A 60 -6.49 -9.29 10.16
N THR A 61 -6.38 -8.64 9.01
CA THR A 61 -7.41 -7.74 8.48
C THR A 61 -8.69 -8.52 8.18
N CYS A 62 -8.57 -9.67 7.50
CA CYS A 62 -9.68 -10.55 7.20
C CYS A 62 -10.37 -11.05 8.47
N LEU A 63 -9.57 -11.51 9.44
CA LEU A 63 -10.06 -11.98 10.73
C LEU A 63 -10.77 -10.87 11.51
N ALA A 64 -10.21 -9.66 11.55
CA ALA A 64 -10.83 -8.51 12.21
C ALA A 64 -12.16 -8.14 11.55
N CYS A 65 -12.22 -8.07 10.22
CA CYS A 65 -13.45 -7.77 9.49
C CYS A 65 -14.53 -8.83 9.73
N TRP A 66 -14.14 -10.11 9.80
CA TRP A 66 -15.06 -11.20 10.11
C TRP A 66 -15.57 -11.11 11.55
N ALA A 67 -14.67 -11.00 12.54
CA ALA A 67 -15.04 -10.97 13.95
C ALA A 67 -15.93 -9.77 14.31
N LEU A 68 -15.65 -8.61 13.72
CA LEU A 68 -16.40 -7.37 13.96
C LEU A 68 -17.65 -7.21 13.07
N ARG A 69 -17.92 -8.17 12.17
CA ARG A 69 -19.03 -8.12 11.19
C ARG A 69 -19.06 -6.79 10.42
N VAL A 70 -17.88 -6.37 9.95
CA VAL A 70 -17.74 -5.14 9.17
C VAL A 70 -18.58 -5.26 7.90
N GLU A 71 -19.24 -4.16 7.52
CA GLU A 71 -20.04 -4.11 6.28
C GLU A 71 -19.19 -4.58 5.09
N PRO A 72 -19.74 -5.45 4.21
CA PRO A 72 -18.97 -6.10 3.17
C PRO A 72 -18.14 -5.19 2.25
N GLN A 73 -18.67 -4.06 1.77
CA GLN A 73 -17.88 -3.15 0.91
C GLN A 73 -16.72 -2.51 1.68
N LEU A 74 -16.93 -2.13 2.94
CA LEU A 74 -15.85 -1.62 3.79
C LEU A 74 -14.78 -2.67 4.05
N ALA A 75 -15.20 -3.90 4.36
CA ALA A 75 -14.30 -5.02 4.59
C ALA A 75 -13.44 -5.33 3.35
N LEU A 76 -14.04 -5.32 2.15
CA LEU A 76 -13.31 -5.44 0.88
C LEU A 76 -12.29 -4.31 0.71
N GLY A 77 -12.65 -3.07 1.03
CA GLY A 77 -11.73 -1.93 1.00
C GLY A 77 -10.54 -2.13 1.93
N MET A 78 -10.78 -2.56 3.17
CA MET A 78 -9.73 -2.85 4.16
C MET A 78 -8.82 -4.00 3.68
N MET A 79 -9.39 -5.10 3.19
CA MET A 79 -8.61 -6.23 2.68
C MET A 79 -7.75 -5.85 1.47
N LEU A 80 -8.27 -5.02 0.57
CA LEU A 80 -7.50 -4.55 -0.59
C LEU A 80 -6.32 -3.67 -0.17
N VAL A 81 -6.56 -2.71 0.73
CA VAL A 81 -5.49 -1.86 1.29
C VAL A 81 -4.43 -2.69 2.01
N ALA A 82 -4.85 -3.70 2.78
CA ALA A 82 -3.94 -4.62 3.46
C ALA A 82 -3.09 -5.45 2.48
N ALA A 83 -3.64 -5.78 1.30
CA ALA A 83 -2.96 -6.54 0.27
C ALA A 83 -1.97 -5.71 -0.58
N CYS A 84 -2.02 -4.38 -0.51
CA CYS A 84 -1.12 -3.50 -1.25
C CYS A 84 0.36 -3.60 -0.77
N PRO A 85 1.33 -3.27 -1.64
CA PRO A 85 2.74 -3.13 -1.26
C PRO A 85 2.98 -1.86 -0.43
N GLY A 86 4.20 -1.71 0.07
CA GLY A 86 4.64 -0.55 0.81
C GLY A 86 4.69 0.66 -0.12
N GLY A 87 4.43 1.85 0.42
CA GLY A 87 4.49 3.09 -0.35
C GLY A 87 5.84 3.78 -0.22
N SER A 88 6.35 4.45 -1.26
CA SER A 88 7.64 5.17 -1.23
C SER A 88 7.77 6.22 -0.11
N PHE A 89 6.66 6.68 0.46
CA PHE A 89 6.66 7.57 1.64
C PHE A 89 7.16 6.88 2.92
N SER A 90 7.06 5.55 3.02
CA SER A 90 7.63 4.77 4.12
C SER A 90 9.15 5.00 4.22
N ASN A 91 9.86 5.08 3.09
CA ASN A 91 11.31 5.31 3.06
C ASN A 91 11.71 6.64 3.70
N ILE A 92 10.95 7.71 3.40
CA ILE A 92 11.14 9.04 4.00
C ILE A 92 10.88 8.99 5.51
N MET A 93 9.77 8.36 5.91
CA MET A 93 9.41 8.21 7.31
C MET A 93 10.43 7.36 8.08
N THR A 94 10.97 6.30 7.46
CA THR A 94 12.02 5.45 8.04
C THR A 94 13.29 6.25 8.27
N TRP A 95 13.69 7.10 7.31
CA TRP A 95 14.81 8.03 7.49
C TRP A 95 14.56 9.00 8.66
N MET A 96 13.39 9.65 8.69
CA MET A 96 13.00 10.56 9.78
C MET A 96 13.01 9.85 11.14
N ALA A 97 12.55 8.61 11.17
CA ALA A 97 12.51 7.76 12.36
C ALA A 97 13.89 7.24 12.79
N ARG A 98 14.98 7.58 12.08
CA ARG A 98 16.32 6.98 12.29
C ARG A 98 16.29 5.45 12.22
N GLY A 99 15.47 4.91 11.31
CA GLY A 99 15.38 3.49 11.01
C GLY A 99 16.38 3.07 9.92
N ASN A 100 16.40 1.77 9.61
CA ASN A 100 17.22 1.24 8.53
C ASN A 100 16.54 1.52 7.19
N VAL A 101 16.85 2.67 6.59
CA VAL A 101 16.32 3.10 5.28
C VAL A 101 16.56 2.05 4.21
N ALA A 102 17.68 1.35 4.31
CA ALA A 102 18.11 0.39 3.32
C ALA A 102 17.25 -0.88 3.33
N VAL A 103 16.81 -1.34 4.50
CA VAL A 103 15.79 -2.38 4.64
C VAL A 103 14.46 -1.90 4.06
N SER A 104 14.03 -0.67 4.37
CA SER A 104 12.79 -0.08 3.85
C SER A 104 12.79 -0.08 2.31
N VAL A 105 13.81 0.52 1.68
CA VAL A 105 13.92 0.62 0.22
C VAL A 105 13.93 -0.76 -0.44
N SER A 106 14.69 -1.71 0.13
CA SER A 106 14.74 -3.07 -0.40
C SER A 106 13.39 -3.79 -0.31
N MET A 107 12.69 -3.63 0.82
CA MET A 107 11.33 -4.14 0.98
C MET A 107 10.35 -3.48 0.02
N THR A 108 10.39 -2.15 -0.15
CA THR A 108 9.51 -1.44 -1.11
C THR A 108 9.74 -1.96 -2.52
N ALA A 109 11.00 -2.15 -2.92
CA ALA A 109 11.35 -2.64 -4.25
C ALA A 109 10.79 -4.05 -4.52
N VAL A 110 11.03 -4.98 -3.59
CA VAL A 110 10.53 -6.35 -3.74
C VAL A 110 9.01 -6.43 -3.60
N SER A 111 8.43 -5.72 -2.64
CA SER A 111 6.98 -5.70 -2.45
C SER A 111 6.26 -5.11 -3.65
N SER A 112 6.79 -4.03 -4.25
CA SER A 112 6.20 -3.40 -5.44
C SER A 112 6.16 -4.37 -6.63
N LEU A 113 7.24 -5.10 -6.88
CA LEU A 113 7.25 -6.10 -7.95
C LEU A 113 6.31 -7.27 -7.61
N ALA A 114 6.39 -7.80 -6.39
CA ALA A 114 5.57 -8.91 -5.93
C ALA A 114 4.08 -8.57 -5.92
N ALA A 115 3.71 -7.31 -5.69
CA ALA A 115 2.34 -6.83 -5.62
C ALA A 115 1.55 -7.04 -6.92
N SER A 116 2.21 -7.07 -8.08
CA SER A 116 1.55 -7.40 -9.37
C SER A 116 0.85 -8.76 -9.34
N VAL A 117 1.30 -9.68 -8.48
CA VAL A 117 0.76 -11.02 -8.30
C VAL A 117 0.12 -11.17 -6.92
N LEU A 118 0.82 -10.78 -5.85
CA LEU A 118 0.37 -10.99 -4.48
C LEU A 118 -0.84 -10.13 -4.09
N THR A 119 -0.97 -8.91 -4.61
CA THR A 119 -2.12 -8.04 -4.28
C THR A 119 -3.45 -8.66 -4.74
N PRO A 120 -3.63 -9.01 -6.04
CA PRO A 120 -4.88 -9.62 -6.48
C PRO A 120 -5.11 -10.99 -5.85
N LEU A 121 -4.07 -11.80 -5.66
CA LEU A 121 -4.21 -13.12 -5.02
C LEU A 121 -4.63 -13.02 -3.55
N ASN A 122 -3.98 -12.17 -2.76
CA ASN A 122 -4.38 -11.95 -1.36
C ASN A 122 -5.77 -11.37 -1.27
N PHE A 123 -6.07 -10.33 -2.04
CA PHE A 123 -7.39 -9.70 -2.02
C PHE A 123 -8.49 -10.72 -2.33
N THR A 124 -8.37 -11.47 -3.44
CA THR A 124 -9.38 -12.46 -3.83
C THR A 124 -9.49 -13.61 -2.83
N PHE A 125 -8.37 -14.12 -2.31
CA PHE A 125 -8.36 -15.18 -1.31
C PHE A 125 -9.05 -14.77 -0.01
N TYR A 126 -8.67 -13.63 0.58
CA TYR A 126 -9.26 -13.19 1.86
C TYR A 126 -10.69 -12.67 1.71
N ALA A 127 -11.03 -12.02 0.59
CA ALA A 127 -12.39 -11.62 0.27
C ALA A 127 -13.32 -12.84 0.10
N TRP A 128 -12.82 -13.93 -0.47
CA TRP A 128 -13.57 -15.19 -0.57
C TRP A 128 -13.64 -15.93 0.76
N LEU A 129 -12.57 -15.92 1.55
CA LEU A 129 -12.51 -16.62 2.84
C LEU A 129 -13.52 -16.04 3.83
N ASN A 130 -13.67 -14.71 3.87
CA ASN A 130 -14.62 -14.05 4.76
C ASN A 130 -16.08 -14.27 4.28
N PRO A 131 -16.96 -14.85 5.11
CA PRO A 131 -18.32 -15.20 4.71
C PRO A 131 -19.20 -13.98 4.41
N HIS A 132 -18.90 -12.81 4.98
CA HIS A 132 -19.68 -11.60 4.77
C HIS A 132 -19.38 -10.93 3.42
N THR A 133 -18.15 -11.08 2.90
CA THR A 133 -17.72 -10.49 1.62
C THR A 133 -17.86 -11.44 0.44
N ARG A 134 -17.93 -12.75 0.69
CA ARG A 134 -17.97 -13.79 -0.35
C ARG A 134 -19.06 -13.57 -1.40
N ALA A 135 -20.28 -13.21 -0.97
CA ALA A 135 -21.42 -13.02 -1.88
C ALA A 135 -21.16 -11.88 -2.88
N LEU A 136 -20.70 -10.72 -2.40
CA LEU A 136 -20.34 -9.58 -3.24
C LEU A 136 -19.20 -9.93 -4.21
N LEU A 137 -18.20 -10.70 -3.77
CA LEU A 137 -17.12 -11.14 -4.65
C LEU A 137 -17.62 -12.06 -5.77
N THR A 138 -18.60 -12.94 -5.48
CA THR A 138 -19.16 -13.88 -6.47
C THR A 138 -20.16 -13.24 -7.44
N GLU A 139 -20.86 -12.17 -7.03
CA GLU A 139 -21.71 -11.36 -7.91
C GLU A 139 -20.89 -10.61 -8.97
N ILE A 140 -19.65 -10.24 -8.61
CA ILE A 140 -18.64 -9.75 -9.54
C ILE A 140 -18.10 -10.98 -10.29
N SER A 141 -18.91 -11.49 -11.23
CA SER A 141 -18.66 -12.68 -12.04
C SER A 141 -17.51 -12.45 -13.03
N ILE A 142 -16.30 -12.24 -12.52
CA ILE A 142 -15.08 -12.16 -13.30
C ILE A 142 -14.33 -13.47 -13.08
N GLN A 143 -14.04 -14.18 -14.17
CA GLN A 143 -13.17 -15.36 -14.13
C GLN A 143 -11.85 -14.98 -13.43
N PRO A 144 -11.48 -15.62 -12.30
CA PRO A 144 -10.32 -15.21 -11.49
C PRO A 144 -9.01 -15.11 -12.28
N LEU A 145 -8.84 -15.98 -13.28
CA LEU A 145 -7.68 -15.97 -14.18
C LEU A 145 -7.62 -14.72 -15.07
N SER A 146 -8.77 -14.28 -15.59
CA SER A 146 -8.88 -13.09 -16.44
C SER A 146 -8.64 -11.81 -15.64
N LEU A 147 -9.13 -11.76 -14.39
CA LEU A 147 -8.84 -10.65 -13.47
C LEU A 147 -7.33 -10.59 -13.14
N LEU A 148 -6.72 -11.73 -12.82
CA LEU A 148 -5.29 -11.81 -12.54
C LEU A 148 -4.45 -11.33 -13.74
N LEU A 149 -4.76 -11.81 -14.95
CA LEU A 149 -4.08 -11.40 -16.18
C LEU A 149 -4.25 -9.91 -16.47
N MET A 150 -5.47 -9.36 -16.30
CA MET A 150 -5.69 -7.92 -16.45
C MET A 150 -4.89 -7.11 -15.44
N VAL A 151 -4.92 -7.48 -14.16
CA VAL A 151 -4.18 -6.77 -13.11
C VAL A 151 -2.68 -6.85 -13.36
N LEU A 152 -2.16 -8.01 -13.77
CA LEU A 152 -0.76 -8.19 -14.12
C LEU A 152 -0.36 -7.33 -15.32
N LEU A 153 -1.21 -7.23 -16.34
CA LEU A 153 -0.91 -6.44 -17.53
C LEU A 153 -0.99 -4.93 -17.25
N VAL A 154 -2.01 -4.49 -16.51
CA VAL A 154 -2.24 -3.07 -16.18
C VAL A 154 -1.24 -2.55 -15.16
N LEU A 155 -0.80 -3.37 -14.20
CA LEU A 155 0.13 -2.94 -13.15
C LEU A 155 1.56 -3.41 -13.39
N GLY A 156 1.74 -4.66 -13.80
CA GLY A 156 3.05 -5.28 -13.97
C GLY A 156 3.81 -4.75 -15.19
N VAL A 157 3.15 -4.52 -16.33
CA VAL A 157 3.83 -3.99 -17.52
C VAL A 157 4.38 -2.58 -17.28
N PRO A 158 3.60 -1.59 -16.79
CA PRO A 158 4.16 -0.26 -16.52
C PRO A 158 5.26 -0.29 -15.46
N LEU A 159 5.16 -1.17 -14.46
CA LEU A 159 6.20 -1.35 -13.45
C LEU A 159 7.51 -1.85 -14.05
N LEU A 160 7.46 -2.92 -14.86
CA LEU A 160 8.64 -3.47 -15.51
C LEU A 160 9.28 -2.47 -16.49
N LEU A 161 8.45 -1.74 -17.24
CA LEU A 161 8.90 -0.69 -18.14
C LEU A 161 9.58 0.46 -17.38
N GLY A 162 9.01 0.90 -16.26
CA GLY A 162 9.62 1.95 -15.42
C GLY A 162 10.95 1.50 -14.82
N MET A 163 11.05 0.26 -14.32
CA MET A 163 12.33 -0.30 -13.87
C MET A 163 13.38 -0.33 -15.00
N MET A 164 12.98 -0.75 -16.20
CA MET A 164 13.88 -0.83 -17.36
C MET A 164 14.37 0.55 -17.81
N VAL A 165 13.46 1.54 -17.90
CA VAL A 165 13.81 2.93 -18.22
C VAL A 165 14.68 3.54 -17.13
N GLY A 166 14.33 3.30 -15.87
CA GLY A 166 15.08 3.72 -14.68
C GLY A 166 16.55 3.30 -14.75
N ARG A 167 16.76 2.03 -15.11
CA ARG A 167 18.10 1.44 -15.29
C ARG A 167 18.83 1.98 -16.51
N ARG A 168 18.15 2.13 -17.65
CA ARG A 168 18.79 2.51 -18.93
C ARG A 168 19.09 4.01 -19.02
N PHE A 169 18.29 4.84 -18.37
CA PHE A 169 18.38 6.30 -18.43
C PHE A 169 18.38 6.91 -17.02
N PRO A 170 19.44 6.71 -16.23
CA PRO A 170 19.49 7.19 -14.83
C PRO A 170 19.44 8.73 -14.75
N THR A 171 20.05 9.44 -15.69
CA THR A 171 20.02 10.91 -15.74
C THR A 171 18.63 11.47 -16.03
N LEU A 172 17.84 10.78 -16.86
CA LEU A 172 16.43 11.13 -17.10
C LEU A 172 15.62 10.89 -15.83
N THR A 173 15.82 9.73 -15.20
CA THR A 173 15.13 9.31 -13.98
C THR A 173 15.26 10.35 -12.88
N LEU A 174 16.48 10.84 -12.61
CA LEU A 174 16.73 11.89 -11.62
C LEU A 174 15.94 13.18 -11.89
N LYS A 175 15.61 13.48 -13.16
CA LYS A 175 14.82 14.66 -13.54
C LYS A 175 13.31 14.43 -13.43
N VAL A 176 12.82 13.21 -13.73
CA VAL A 176 11.38 12.93 -13.86
C VAL A 176 10.76 12.23 -12.64
N GLU A 177 11.56 11.58 -11.79
CA GLU A 177 11.09 10.81 -10.63
C GLU A 177 10.33 11.69 -9.62
N LYS A 178 10.88 12.84 -9.25
CA LYS A 178 10.20 13.79 -8.35
C LYS A 178 8.90 14.37 -8.96
N PRO A 179 8.88 14.90 -10.20
CA PRO A 179 7.63 15.31 -10.84
C PRO A 179 6.57 14.21 -10.91
N LEU A 180 6.92 12.98 -11.29
CA LEU A 180 5.98 11.86 -11.39
C LEU A 180 5.43 11.44 -10.03
N ARG A 181 6.25 11.46 -8.98
CA ARG A 181 5.80 11.22 -7.60
C ARG A 181 4.82 12.29 -7.12
N ILE A 182 5.10 13.57 -7.41
CA ILE A 182 4.17 14.66 -7.09
C ILE A 182 2.87 14.50 -7.88
N PHE A 183 2.96 14.18 -9.17
CA PHE A 183 1.80 13.89 -10.00
C PHE A 183 0.94 12.75 -9.42
N ALA A 184 1.56 11.62 -9.02
CA ALA A 184 0.85 10.51 -8.40
C ALA A 184 0.16 10.91 -7.09
N LEU A 185 0.83 11.72 -6.25
CA LEU A 185 0.22 12.27 -5.04
C LEU A 185 -0.97 13.19 -5.36
N LEU A 186 -0.84 14.08 -6.33
CA LEU A 186 -1.92 14.99 -6.74
C LEU A 186 -3.11 14.21 -7.31
N VAL A 187 -2.87 13.21 -8.15
CA VAL A 187 -3.93 12.31 -8.66
C VAL A 187 -4.62 11.61 -7.51
N MET A 188 -3.87 11.06 -6.56
CA MET A 188 -4.42 10.44 -5.35
C MET A 188 -5.30 11.45 -4.57
N LEU A 189 -4.84 12.67 -4.36
CA LEU A 189 -5.62 13.72 -3.67
C LEU A 189 -6.89 14.12 -4.44
N VAL A 190 -6.83 14.18 -5.77
CA VAL A 190 -8.01 14.41 -6.61
C VAL A 190 -9.01 13.27 -6.46
N PHE A 191 -8.55 12.02 -6.50
CA PHE A 191 -9.38 10.84 -6.29
C PHE A 191 -10.00 10.79 -4.90
N VAL A 192 -9.24 11.14 -3.88
CA VAL A 192 -9.74 11.32 -2.50
C VAL A 192 -10.82 12.40 -2.45
N GLY A 193 -10.56 13.56 -3.04
CA GLY A 193 -11.51 14.68 -3.10
C GLY A 193 -12.80 14.31 -3.84
N LEU A 194 -12.70 13.58 -4.95
CA LEU A 194 -13.85 13.06 -5.71
C LEU A 194 -14.63 12.01 -4.91
N ALA A 195 -13.94 11.10 -4.22
CA ALA A 195 -14.56 10.10 -3.37
C ALA A 195 -15.35 10.76 -2.24
N PHE A 196 -14.78 11.76 -1.55
CA PHE A 196 -15.48 12.46 -0.48
C PHE A 196 -16.59 13.38 -0.99
N SER A 197 -16.40 14.11 -2.08
CA SER A 197 -17.42 15.04 -2.58
C SER A 197 -18.67 14.32 -3.08
N ARG A 198 -18.50 13.19 -3.78
CA ARG A 198 -19.62 12.39 -4.29
C ARG A 198 -20.36 11.62 -3.21
N ASN A 199 -19.67 11.28 -2.11
CA ASN A 199 -20.23 10.48 -1.02
C ASN A 199 -20.36 11.28 0.28
N PHE A 200 -20.48 12.60 0.18
CA PHE A 200 -20.38 13.50 1.34
C PHE A 200 -21.46 13.23 2.41
N GLU A 201 -22.71 13.01 2.00
CA GLU A 201 -23.80 12.70 2.94
C GLU A 201 -23.58 11.34 3.63
N GLN A 202 -23.22 10.30 2.87
CA GLN A 202 -22.91 8.98 3.40
C GLN A 202 -21.72 9.03 4.36
N PHE A 203 -20.70 9.82 4.01
CA PHE A 203 -19.53 10.07 4.84
C PHE A 203 -19.93 10.72 6.16
N LEU A 204 -20.72 11.80 6.17
CA LEU A 204 -21.13 12.45 7.42
C LEU A 204 -21.96 11.52 8.32
N GLN A 205 -22.89 10.76 7.73
CA GLN A 205 -23.75 9.85 8.49
C GLN A 205 -22.96 8.70 9.15
N HIS A 206 -21.95 8.18 8.46
CA HIS A 206 -21.19 7.00 8.89
C HIS A 206 -19.73 7.32 9.25
N PHE A 207 -19.39 8.59 9.40
CA PHE A 207 -18.01 9.07 9.61
C PHE A 207 -17.33 8.35 10.76
N HIS A 208 -18.04 8.25 11.88
CA HIS A 208 -17.57 7.59 13.09
C HIS A 208 -17.12 6.15 12.82
N LEU A 209 -17.87 5.41 11.99
CA LEU A 209 -17.59 4.01 11.68
C LEU A 209 -16.34 3.88 10.79
N PHE A 210 -16.28 4.61 9.69
CA PHE A 210 -15.12 4.56 8.78
C PHE A 210 -13.84 5.07 9.45
N PHE A 211 -13.97 6.13 10.26
CA PHE A 211 -12.87 6.73 10.99
C PHE A 211 -12.19 5.70 11.88
N TRP A 212 -12.96 5.05 12.76
CA TRP A 212 -12.40 4.07 13.70
C TRP A 212 -11.89 2.82 13.01
N LEU A 213 -12.55 2.35 11.94
CA LEU A 213 -12.05 1.21 11.17
C LEU A 213 -10.67 1.49 10.56
N VAL A 214 -10.50 2.62 9.89
CA VAL A 214 -9.22 2.97 9.25
C VAL A 214 -8.12 3.23 10.28
N VAL A 215 -8.44 3.94 11.37
CA VAL A 215 -7.50 4.21 12.46
C VAL A 215 -7.04 2.90 13.10
N ALA A 216 -7.98 2.03 13.47
CA ALA A 216 -7.68 0.74 14.09
C ALA A 216 -6.92 -0.19 13.13
N HIS A 217 -7.28 -0.20 11.85
CA HIS A 217 -6.62 -1.03 10.85
C HIS A 217 -5.18 -0.57 10.58
N ASN A 218 -4.93 0.73 10.53
CA ASN A 218 -3.58 1.26 10.39
C ASN A 218 -2.74 0.99 11.65
N ALA A 219 -3.34 1.14 12.84
CA ALA A 219 -2.69 0.74 14.09
C ALA A 219 -2.36 -0.75 14.09
N LEU A 220 -3.27 -1.61 13.62
CA LEU A 220 -3.02 -3.05 13.45
C LEU A 220 -1.83 -3.28 12.51
N ALA A 221 -1.76 -2.61 11.36
CA ALA A 221 -0.65 -2.74 10.42
C ALA A 221 0.70 -2.34 11.05
N LEU A 222 0.75 -1.21 11.75
CA LEU A 222 1.95 -0.77 12.49
C LEU A 222 2.33 -1.79 13.58
N LEU A 223 1.36 -2.31 14.33
CA LEU A 223 1.59 -3.31 15.38
C LEU A 223 2.07 -4.65 14.81
N VAL A 224 1.55 -5.08 13.67
CA VAL A 224 1.98 -6.30 12.98
C VAL A 224 3.43 -6.16 12.52
N GLY A 225 3.79 -5.03 11.89
CA GLY A 225 5.17 -4.77 11.49
C GLY A 225 6.13 -4.73 12.69
N TYR A 226 5.80 -3.95 13.72
CA TYR A 226 6.61 -3.84 14.93
C TYR A 226 6.73 -5.16 15.69
N GLY A 227 5.60 -5.85 15.87
CA GLY A 227 5.49 -7.12 16.59
C GLY A 227 6.29 -8.21 15.89
N SER A 228 6.14 -8.37 14.58
CA SER A 228 6.89 -9.36 13.79
C SER A 228 8.40 -9.13 13.89
N ALA A 229 8.84 -7.88 13.72
CA ALA A 229 10.25 -7.52 13.81
C ALA A 229 10.82 -7.69 15.24
N ARG A 230 10.01 -7.41 16.26
CA ARG A 230 10.37 -7.60 17.67
C ARG A 230 10.48 -9.09 18.03
N LEU A 231 9.51 -9.91 17.63
CA LEU A 231 9.50 -11.36 17.88
C LEU A 231 10.72 -12.04 17.23
N ALA A 232 11.10 -11.60 16.03
CA ALA A 232 12.30 -12.06 15.35
C ALA A 232 13.62 -11.47 15.88
N ARG A 233 13.56 -10.67 16.95
CA ARG A 233 14.68 -10.04 17.64
C ARG A 233 15.58 -9.18 16.73
N LEU A 234 14.99 -8.47 15.77
CA LEU A 234 15.74 -7.59 14.88
C LEU A 234 16.29 -6.35 15.62
N PRO A 235 17.34 -5.68 15.12
CA PRO A 235 17.80 -4.39 15.64
C PRO A 235 16.70 -3.33 15.62
N VAL A 236 16.80 -2.32 16.49
CA VAL A 236 15.78 -1.25 16.59
C VAL A 236 15.57 -0.52 15.27
N ALA A 237 16.65 -0.26 14.53
CA ALA A 237 16.58 0.40 13.23
C ALA A 237 15.74 -0.40 12.21
N ASP A 238 15.92 -1.72 12.16
CA ASP A 238 15.17 -2.62 11.28
C ASP A 238 13.70 -2.75 11.73
N ARG A 239 13.45 -2.79 13.05
CA ARG A 239 12.07 -2.80 13.58
C ARG A 239 11.30 -1.57 13.12
N ARG A 240 11.92 -0.39 13.18
CA ARG A 240 11.29 0.85 12.71
C ARG A 240 11.01 0.82 11.21
N ALA A 241 11.98 0.33 10.42
CA ALA A 241 11.81 0.17 8.97
C ALA A 241 10.63 -0.75 8.65
N ILE A 242 10.60 -1.97 9.20
CA ILE A 242 9.50 -2.93 8.97
C ILE A 242 8.16 -2.39 9.47
N THR A 243 8.14 -1.70 10.62
CA THR A 243 6.89 -1.10 11.14
C THR A 243 6.29 -0.11 10.16
N LEU A 244 7.11 0.81 9.64
CA LEU A 244 6.67 1.83 8.70
C LEU A 244 6.38 1.23 7.32
N GLU A 245 7.14 0.23 6.90
CA GLU A 245 6.89 -0.43 5.62
C GLU A 245 5.53 -1.16 5.60
N VAL A 246 5.19 -1.89 6.67
CA VAL A 246 3.90 -2.59 6.80
C VAL A 246 2.75 -1.61 7.08
N GLY A 247 2.97 -0.58 7.88
CA GLY A 247 1.95 0.40 8.24
C GLY A 247 1.64 1.43 7.16
N ILE A 248 2.59 1.70 6.27
CA ILE A 248 2.48 2.73 5.23
C ILE A 248 2.36 2.05 3.87
N GLN A 249 1.13 1.65 3.55
CA GLN A 249 0.80 1.01 2.28
C GLN A 249 0.74 2.00 1.12
N ASN A 250 0.84 1.48 -0.10
CA ASN A 250 0.63 2.23 -1.34
C ASN A 250 -0.87 2.46 -1.59
N SER A 251 -1.41 3.47 -0.91
CA SER A 251 -2.81 3.88 -0.99
C SER A 251 -3.23 4.36 -2.39
N ALA A 252 -2.31 4.97 -3.15
CA ALA A 252 -2.53 5.33 -4.54
C ALA A 252 -2.87 4.08 -5.37
N LEU A 253 -2.09 3.00 -5.26
CA LEU A 253 -2.39 1.74 -5.94
C LEU A 253 -3.75 1.16 -5.53
N GLY A 254 -4.10 1.21 -4.25
CA GLY A 254 -5.39 0.72 -3.75
C GLY A 254 -6.57 1.46 -4.39
N LEU A 255 -6.57 2.79 -4.36
CA LEU A 255 -7.61 3.62 -4.98
C LEU A 255 -7.76 3.32 -6.47
N VAL A 256 -6.63 3.19 -7.14
CA VAL A 256 -6.53 2.86 -8.57
C VAL A 256 -7.22 1.53 -8.91
N ILE A 257 -6.94 0.47 -8.15
CA ILE A 257 -7.58 -0.84 -8.34
C ILE A 257 -9.10 -0.71 -8.15
N ILE A 258 -9.55 0.07 -7.16
CA ILE A 258 -10.98 0.27 -6.90
C ILE A 258 -11.64 1.02 -8.06
N PHE A 259 -11.07 2.11 -8.56
CA PHE A 259 -11.63 2.84 -9.69
C PHE A 259 -11.70 2.02 -10.98
N THR A 260 -10.76 1.09 -11.20
CA THR A 260 -10.76 0.26 -12.41
C THR A 260 -11.71 -0.92 -12.30
N PHE A 261 -11.69 -1.64 -11.18
CA PHE A 261 -12.37 -2.95 -11.06
C PHE A 261 -13.62 -2.91 -10.20
N PHE A 262 -13.75 -1.93 -9.30
CA PHE A 262 -14.86 -1.80 -8.36
C PHE A 262 -15.43 -0.38 -8.34
N PRO A 263 -15.69 0.26 -9.50
CA PRO A 263 -15.96 1.69 -9.53
C PRO A 263 -17.28 2.10 -8.85
N GLN A 264 -18.20 1.17 -8.66
CA GLN A 264 -19.47 1.39 -7.96
C GLN A 264 -19.39 1.10 -6.44
N ALA A 265 -18.27 0.56 -5.95
CA ALA A 265 -18.12 0.17 -4.55
C ALA A 265 -17.70 1.38 -3.70
N SER A 266 -18.66 2.25 -3.38
CA SER A 266 -18.41 3.49 -2.62
C SER A 266 -17.77 3.22 -1.24
N GLY A 267 -18.14 2.12 -0.57
CA GLY A 267 -17.53 1.74 0.70
C GLY A 267 -16.03 1.46 0.58
N MET A 268 -15.60 0.75 -0.47
CA MET A 268 -14.18 0.49 -0.73
C MET A 268 -13.43 1.79 -0.98
N LEU A 269 -14.00 2.69 -1.80
CA LEU A 269 -13.42 3.99 -2.12
C LEU A 269 -13.20 4.84 -0.86
N LEU A 270 -14.20 4.91 0.04
CA LEU A 270 -14.10 5.68 1.28
C LEU A 270 -12.99 5.16 2.20
N ILE A 271 -12.87 3.84 2.36
CA ILE A 271 -11.79 3.22 3.15
C ILE A 271 -10.42 3.56 2.57
N ALA A 272 -10.21 3.32 1.26
CA ALA A 272 -8.92 3.55 0.63
C ALA A 272 -8.54 5.04 0.60
N ALA A 273 -9.52 5.93 0.36
CA ALA A 273 -9.30 7.37 0.36
C ALA A 273 -8.92 7.88 1.75
N PHE A 274 -9.69 7.50 2.78
CA PHE A 274 -9.40 7.94 4.14
C PHE A 274 -8.11 7.32 4.67
N TRP A 275 -7.85 6.05 4.36
CA TRP A 275 -6.56 5.42 4.64
C TRP A 275 -5.40 6.21 4.01
N GLY A 276 -5.52 6.60 2.74
CA GLY A 276 -4.50 7.36 2.01
C GLY A 276 -4.12 8.69 2.65
N CYS A 277 -5.01 9.30 3.42
CA CYS A 277 -4.69 10.45 4.26
C CYS A 277 -4.13 10.01 5.63
N TRP A 278 -4.84 9.11 6.32
CA TRP A 278 -4.55 8.73 7.70
C TRP A 278 -3.18 8.06 7.88
N HIS A 279 -2.78 7.16 6.98
CA HIS A 279 -1.49 6.47 7.08
C HIS A 279 -0.31 7.46 7.00
N LEU A 280 -0.43 8.55 6.23
CA LEU A 280 0.60 9.60 6.19
C LEU A 280 0.67 10.35 7.51
N VAL A 281 -0.47 10.73 8.09
CA VAL A 281 -0.56 11.44 9.37
C VAL A 281 0.04 10.60 10.50
N SER A 282 -0.41 9.34 10.62
CA SER A 282 0.05 8.41 11.65
C SER A 282 1.53 8.04 11.48
N GLY A 283 1.98 7.76 10.25
CA GLY A 283 3.36 7.46 9.92
C GLY A 283 4.33 8.60 10.23
N LEU A 284 4.00 9.84 9.81
CA LEU A 284 4.79 11.02 10.14
C LEU A 284 4.83 11.28 11.65
N SER A 285 3.70 11.13 12.33
CA SER A 285 3.62 11.30 13.79
C SER A 285 4.48 10.29 14.53
N LEU A 286 4.44 9.01 14.12
CA LEU A 286 5.25 7.95 14.71
C LEU A 286 6.74 8.15 14.42
N ALA A 287 7.09 8.51 13.18
CA ALA A 287 8.47 8.80 12.79
C ALA A 287 9.05 9.96 13.59
N TRP A 288 8.28 11.04 13.77
CA TRP A 288 8.65 12.17 14.61
C TRP A 288 8.82 11.80 16.09
N LEU A 289 7.94 10.95 16.62
CA LEU A 289 8.06 10.48 18.00
C LEU A 289 9.35 9.67 18.21
N TRP A 290 9.68 8.79 17.25
CA TRP A 290 10.92 8.01 17.29
C TRP A 290 12.17 8.85 17.08
N SER A 291 12.11 9.89 16.24
CA SER A 291 13.26 10.77 16.00
C SER A 291 13.70 11.49 17.30
N ARG A 292 12.75 11.84 18.17
CA ARG A 292 12.99 12.49 19.48
C ARG A 292 13.53 11.56 20.55
N ARG A 293 13.17 10.27 20.52
CA ARG A 293 13.54 9.30 21.57
C ARG A 293 14.89 8.62 21.35
N THR A 294 15.58 8.92 20.25
CA THR A 294 16.82 8.22 19.89
C THR A 294 18.02 9.11 20.16
N ALA A 295 18.61 9.00 21.35
CA ALA A 295 20.04 9.24 21.49
C ALA A 295 20.74 8.06 20.79
N LEU A 296 21.50 8.31 19.72
CA LEU A 296 22.30 7.27 19.09
C LEU A 296 23.40 6.84 20.09
N PRO A 297 23.70 5.54 20.26
CA PRO A 297 24.95 5.14 20.88
C PRO A 297 26.10 5.79 20.11
N ALA A 298 27.06 6.40 20.82
CA ALA A 298 28.24 6.97 20.20
C ALA A 298 28.93 5.91 19.32
N PRO A 299 29.45 6.26 18.13
CA PRO A 299 30.22 5.32 17.34
C PRO A 299 31.37 4.79 18.20
N ALA A 300 31.54 3.46 18.21
CA ALA A 300 32.64 2.82 18.89
C ALA A 300 33.94 3.43 18.34
N GLN A 301 34.73 4.03 19.23
CA GLN A 301 36.06 4.52 18.88
C GLN A 301 36.84 3.34 18.29
N GLU A 302 37.29 3.48 17.05
CA GLU A 302 38.27 2.56 16.47
C GLU A 302 39.45 2.52 17.43
N VAL A 303 39.64 1.37 18.08
CA VAL A 303 40.87 1.07 18.79
C VAL A 303 41.90 0.83 17.69
N THR A 304 42.64 1.88 17.33
CA THR A 304 43.88 1.76 16.57
C THR A 304 44.96 1.18 17.49
N PRO A 305 45.52 -0.01 17.19
CA PRO A 305 46.91 -0.30 17.53
C PRO A 305 47.87 0.42 16.58
#